data_AF-A0A7S1DLP6-F1
#
_entry.id   AF-A0A7S1DLP6-F1
#
_cell.length_a   1.000
_cell.length_b   1.000
_cell.length_c   1.000
_cell.angle_alpha   90.00
_cell.angle_beta   90.00
_cell.angle_gamma   90.00
#
_symmetry.space_group_name_H-M   'P 1'
#
loop_
_entity.id
_entity.type
_entity.pdbx_description
1 polymer ?
#
loop_
_entity_poly.entity_id
_entity_poly.type
_entity_poly.pdbx_seq_one_letter_code
_entity_poly.pdbx_strand_id
1 'polypeptide(L)'
;AGIRRVEAVTGDNALAYLQSLESTVQGAALTLKTTPHELGQRLHAVLEQVRQLEKELTAAKSKLASAQGDELLAQAVDVKGLKVLAAKLEGADAKTLRETMDKLKDKLK
;
A
#
# COMPACT_ATOMS: atom_id res chain seq x y z
N ALA A 1 -43.10 -1.77 -4.95
CA ALA A 1 -41.84 -2.36 -4.42
C ALA A 1 -41.96 -2.37 -2.89
N GLY A 2 -41.99 -3.55 -2.25
CA GLY A 2 -42.35 -3.60 -0.82
C GLY A 2 -42.29 -4.98 -0.17
N ILE A 3 -41.42 -5.88 -0.64
CA ILE A 3 -41.23 -7.20 -0.01
C ILE A 3 -39.85 -7.21 0.64
N ARG A 4 -39.79 -7.48 1.95
CA ARG A 4 -38.55 -7.75 2.70
C ARG A 4 -38.44 -9.25 2.95
N ARG A 5 -37.30 -9.84 2.59
CA ARG A 5 -36.95 -11.21 2.95
C ARG A 5 -36.45 -11.22 4.39
N VAL A 6 -36.96 -12.15 5.18
CA VAL A 6 -36.47 -12.44 6.53
C VAL A 6 -36.08 -13.92 6.53
N GLU A 7 -34.86 -14.20 6.98
CA GLU A 7 -34.34 -15.56 7.12
C GLU A 7 -34.19 -15.85 8.62
N ALA A 8 -34.62 -17.03 9.05
CA ALA A 8 -34.61 -17.42 10.45
C ALA A 8 -34.21 -18.89 10.59
N VAL A 9 -33.39 -19.17 11.60
CA VAL A 9 -33.03 -20.51 12.05
C VAL A 9 -33.39 -20.63 13.52
N THR A 10 -33.86 -21.79 13.96
CA THR A 10 -34.32 -22.04 15.34
C THR A 10 -33.77 -23.36 15.88
N GLY A 11 -33.89 -23.56 17.20
CA GLY A 11 -33.45 -24.78 17.88
C GLY A 11 -31.94 -25.01 17.76
N ASP A 12 -31.53 -26.27 17.62
CA ASP A 12 -30.12 -26.66 17.56
C ASP A 12 -29.37 -26.00 16.39
N ASN A 13 -30.05 -25.78 15.27
CA ASN A 13 -29.48 -25.08 14.12
C ASN A 13 -29.15 -23.61 14.44
N ALA A 14 -29.97 -22.96 15.27
CA ALA A 14 -29.67 -21.60 15.72
C ALA A 14 -28.46 -21.58 16.66
N LEU A 15 -28.34 -22.57 17.55
CA LEU A 15 -27.20 -22.70 18.44
C LEU A 15 -25.90 -22.94 17.65
N ALA A 16 -25.92 -23.89 16.72
CA ALA A 16 -24.78 -24.20 15.85
C ALA A 16 -24.35 -22.97 15.02
N TYR A 17 -25.33 -22.22 14.50
CA TYR A 17 -25.07 -20.96 13.81
C TYR A 17 -24.37 -19.94 14.71
N LEU A 18 -24.87 -19.73 15.93
CA LEU A 18 -24.28 -18.78 16.88
C LEU A 18 -22.86 -19.19 17.30
N GLN A 19 -22.63 -20.48 17.56
CA GLN A 19 -21.30 -21.03 17.84
C GLN A 19 -20.33 -20.82 16.68
N SER A 20 -20.77 -20.97 15.43
CA SER A 20 -19.93 -20.71 14.26
C SER A 20 -19.56 -19.23 14.11
N LEU A 21 -20.50 -18.32 14.40
CA LEU A 21 -20.22 -16.89 14.44
C LEU A 21 -19.22 -16.56 15.55
N GLU A 22 -19.41 -17.11 16.74
CA GLU A 22 -18.51 -16.91 17.87
C GLU A 22 -17.10 -17.41 17.56
N SER A 23 -16.96 -18.62 17.01
CA SER A 23 -15.67 -19.17 16.58
C SER A 23 -14.99 -18.28 15.54
N THR A 24 -15.75 -17.70 14.62
CA THR A 24 -15.21 -16.79 13.60
C THR A 24 -14.66 -15.51 14.24
N VAL A 25 -15.43 -14.91 15.15
CA VAL A 25 -15.03 -13.68 15.86
C VAL A 25 -13.82 -13.95 16.76
N GLN A 26 -13.82 -15.06 17.51
CA GLN A 26 -12.69 -15.44 18.36
C GLN A 26 -11.43 -15.71 17.53
N GLY A 27 -11.54 -16.39 16.39
CA GLY A 27 -10.40 -16.63 15.49
C GLY A 27 -9.78 -15.33 14.95
N ALA A 28 -10.62 -14.38 14.56
CA ALA A 28 -10.16 -13.05 14.11
C ALA A 28 -9.48 -12.27 15.25
N ALA A 29 -10.05 -12.31 16.45
CA ALA A 29 -9.49 -11.68 17.64
C ALA A 29 -8.12 -12.25 18.02
N LEU A 30 -7.96 -13.58 17.99
CA LEU A 30 -6.68 -14.25 18.22
C LEU A 30 -5.62 -13.85 17.19
N THR A 31 -6.00 -13.79 15.90
CA THR A 31 -5.10 -13.39 14.81
C THR A 31 -4.57 -11.97 15.00
N LEU A 32 -5.46 -11.05 15.41
CA LEU A 32 -5.11 -9.65 15.66
C LEU A 32 -4.58 -9.39 17.09
N LYS A 33 -4.43 -10.46 17.89
CA LYS A 33 -4.00 -10.43 19.30
C LYS A 33 -4.78 -9.43 20.14
N THR A 34 -6.11 -9.51 20.06
CA THR A 34 -7.05 -8.62 20.75
C THR A 34 -8.22 -9.44 21.30
N THR A 35 -9.12 -8.78 22.04
CA THR A 35 -10.35 -9.39 22.52
C THR A 35 -11.46 -9.21 21.47
N PRO A 36 -12.49 -10.09 21.44
CA PRO A 36 -13.65 -9.91 20.57
C PRO A 36 -14.31 -8.53 20.67
N HIS A 37 -14.34 -7.96 21.87
CA HIS A 37 -14.93 -6.64 22.14
C HIS A 37 -14.14 -5.50 21.47
N GLU A 38 -12.81 -5.61 21.46
CA GLU A 38 -11.91 -4.60 20.89
C GLU A 38 -11.57 -4.85 19.41
N LEU A 39 -12.01 -5.99 18.85
CA LEU A 39 -11.68 -6.45 17.50
C LEU A 39 -11.93 -5.38 16.43
N GLY A 40 -13.10 -4.71 16.49
CA GLY A 40 -13.44 -3.66 15.53
C GLY A 40 -12.46 -2.48 15.58
N GLN A 41 -12.14 -1.99 16.78
CA GLN A 41 -11.18 -0.90 16.97
C GLN A 41 -9.78 -1.30 16.50
N ARG A 42 -9.33 -2.52 16.86
CA ARG A 42 -8.02 -3.03 16.45
C ARG A 42 -7.91 -3.17 14.93
N LEU A 43 -8.96 -3.67 14.28
CA LEU A 43 -9.02 -3.80 12.83
C LEU A 43 -8.89 -2.44 12.14
N HIS A 44 -9.63 -1.43 12.60
CA HIS A 44 -9.52 -0.07 12.06
C HIS A 44 -8.12 0.52 12.22
N ALA A 45 -7.49 0.34 13.39
CA ALA A 45 -6.13 0.80 13.64
C ALA A 45 -5.12 0.13 12.69
N VAL A 46 -5.25 -1.17 12.44
CA VAL A 46 -4.38 -1.90 11.51
C VAL A 46 -4.58 -1.42 10.08
N LEU A 47 -5.82 -1.21 9.63
CA LEU A 47 -6.09 -0.71 8.27
C LEU A 47 -5.52 0.69 8.06
N GLU A 48 -5.61 1.56 9.06
CA GLU A 48 -5.04 2.91 8.97
C GLU A 48 -3.51 2.86 8.96
N GLN A 49 -2.91 1.99 9.78
CA GLN A 49 -1.46 1.76 9.75
C GLN A 49 -0.98 1.25 8.39
N VAL A 50 -1.72 0.33 7.74
CA VAL A 50 -1.40 -0.16 6.40
C VAL A 50 -1.42 0.99 5.39
N ARG A 51 -2.45 1.83 5.37
CA ARG A 51 -2.52 2.99 4.48
C ARG A 51 -1.38 3.98 4.71
N GLN A 52 -1.01 4.20 5.97
CA GLN A 52 0.08 5.09 6.32
C GLN A 52 1.43 4.53 5.82
N LEU A 53 1.68 3.23 6.04
CA LEU A 53 2.87 2.55 5.54
C LEU A 53 2.94 2.55 4.00
N GLU A 54 1.83 2.37 3.30
CA GLU A 54 1.78 2.46 1.83
C GLU A 54 2.19 3.87 1.32
N LYS A 55 1.73 4.93 2.00
CA LYS A 55 2.13 6.30 1.69
C LYS A 55 3.61 6.53 1.96
N GLU A 56 4.11 6.08 3.10
CA GLU A 56 5.52 6.20 3.48
C GLU A 56 6.43 5.45 2.51
N LEU A 57 6.03 4.24 2.09
CA LEU A 57 6.75 3.44 1.11
C LEU A 57 6.82 4.18 -0.24
N THR A 58 5.71 4.77 -0.68
CA THR A 58 5.67 5.57 -1.92
C THR A 58 6.57 6.80 -1.81
N ALA A 59 6.55 7.51 -0.68
CA ALA A 59 7.41 8.67 -0.43
C ALA A 59 8.89 8.29 -0.36
N ALA A 60 9.24 7.17 0.29
CA ALA A 60 10.59 6.66 0.38
C ALA A 60 11.14 6.27 -1.01
N LYS A 61 10.33 5.58 -1.83
CA LYS A 61 10.69 5.26 -3.23
C LYS A 61 10.95 6.52 -4.05
N SER A 62 10.08 7.54 -3.93
CA SER A 62 10.26 8.81 -4.65
C SER A 62 11.53 9.56 -4.21
N LYS A 63 11.84 9.57 -2.91
CA LYS A 63 13.09 10.15 -2.37
C LYS A 63 14.32 9.42 -2.90
N LEU A 64 14.30 8.08 -2.89
CA LEU A 64 15.42 7.25 -3.35
C LEU A 64 15.67 7.45 -4.86
N ALA A 65 14.61 7.50 -5.66
CA ALA A 65 14.72 7.79 -7.09
C ALA A 65 15.24 9.22 -7.37
N SER A 66 14.85 10.20 -6.55
CA SER A 66 15.37 11.57 -6.66
C SER A 66 16.86 11.65 -6.31
N ALA A 67 17.30 10.95 -5.25
CA ALA A 67 18.72 10.89 -4.87
C ALA A 67 19.57 10.20 -5.95
N GLN A 68 19.08 9.10 -6.52
CA GLN A 68 19.72 8.46 -7.67
C GLN A 68 19.81 9.41 -8.87
N GLY A 69 18.76 10.19 -9.16
CA GLY A 69 18.78 11.20 -10.23
C GLY A 69 19.94 12.20 -10.08
N ASP A 70 20.25 12.65 -8.86
CA ASP A 70 21.35 13.58 -8.64
C ASP A 70 22.73 12.95 -8.86
N GLU A 71 22.92 11.68 -8.49
CA GLU A 71 24.14 10.91 -8.82
C GLU A 71 24.28 10.67 -10.33
N LEU A 72 23.17 10.47 -11.02
CA LEU A 72 23.18 10.24 -12.46
C LEU A 72 23.58 11.49 -13.25
N LEU A 73 23.30 12.69 -12.76
CA LEU A 73 23.81 13.92 -13.38
C LEU A 73 25.33 13.97 -13.42
N ALA A 74 26.00 13.42 -12.41
CA ALA A 74 27.46 13.35 -12.38
C ALA A 74 28.03 12.36 -13.42
N GLN A 75 27.20 11.45 -13.94
CA GLN A 75 27.57 10.48 -14.99
C GLN A 75 27.23 10.97 -16.41
N ALA A 76 26.68 12.17 -16.56
CA ALA A 76 26.37 12.72 -17.88
C ALA A 76 27.66 12.98 -18.68
N VAL A 77 27.71 12.47 -19.91
CA VAL A 77 28.86 12.61 -20.81
C VAL A 77 28.54 13.64 -21.88
N ASP A 78 29.47 14.55 -22.15
CA ASP A 78 29.36 15.49 -23.28
C ASP A 78 29.80 14.80 -24.58
N VAL A 79 28.90 14.72 -25.55
CA VAL A 79 29.16 14.23 -26.89
C VAL A 79 28.81 15.32 -27.89
N LYS A 80 29.83 15.96 -28.49
CA LYS A 80 29.67 17.00 -29.51
C LYS A 80 28.82 18.20 -29.04
N GLY A 81 28.92 18.58 -27.76
CA GLY A 81 28.16 19.68 -27.17
C GLY A 81 26.76 19.30 -26.67
N LEU A 82 26.43 17.99 -26.67
CA LEU A 82 25.18 17.45 -26.17
C LEU A 82 25.46 16.60 -24.92
N LYS A 83 24.82 16.93 -23.79
CA LYS A 83 24.88 16.10 -22.59
C LYS A 83 24.01 14.85 -22.76
N VAL A 84 24.63 13.68 -22.73
CA VAL A 84 23.97 12.38 -22.87
C VAL A 84 24.05 11.64 -21.53
N LEU A 85 22.91 11.11 -21.07
CA LEU A 85 22.80 10.31 -19.86
C LEU A 85 22.11 8.98 -20.16
N ALA A 86 22.79 7.87 -19.87
CA ALA A 86 22.25 6.52 -19.97
C ALA A 86 22.43 5.80 -18.64
N ALA A 87 21.33 5.54 -17.95
CA ALA A 87 21.34 4.97 -16.60
C ALA A 87 20.13 4.07 -16.37
N LYS A 88 20.33 3.03 -15.56
CA LYS A 88 19.28 2.09 -15.17
C LYS A 88 18.89 2.39 -13.72
N LEU A 89 17.65 2.82 -13.49
CA LEU A 89 17.06 2.82 -12.15
C LEU A 89 16.41 1.45 -11.89
N GLU A 90 16.92 0.72 -10.90
CA GLU A 90 16.30 -0.54 -10.46
C GLU A 90 15.15 -0.25 -9.48
N GLY A 91 14.00 -0.92 -9.70
CA GLY A 91 12.85 -0.82 -8.80
C GLY A 91 11.99 0.44 -8.96
N ALA A 92 12.28 1.31 -9.92
CA ALA A 92 11.45 2.46 -10.25
C ALA A 92 10.23 2.04 -11.09
N ASP A 93 9.05 2.52 -10.70
CA ASP A 93 7.84 2.37 -11.51
C ASP A 93 7.79 3.42 -12.64
N ALA A 94 6.88 3.22 -13.61
CA ALA A 94 6.79 4.09 -14.78
C ALA A 94 6.52 5.57 -14.44
N LYS A 95 5.82 5.83 -13.33
CA LYS A 95 5.54 7.20 -12.86
C LYS A 95 6.81 7.85 -12.33
N THR A 96 7.51 7.15 -11.45
CA THR A 96 8.78 7.59 -10.85
C THR A 96 9.84 7.81 -11.93
N LEU A 97 9.97 6.90 -12.90
CA LEU A 97 10.87 7.06 -14.04
C LEU A 97 10.60 8.34 -14.83
N ARG A 98 9.32 8.64 -15.11
CA ARG A 98 8.93 9.86 -15.82
C ARG A 98 9.28 11.12 -15.01
N GLU A 99 8.93 11.14 -13.73
CA GLU A 99 9.25 12.26 -12.84
C GLU A 99 10.77 12.48 -12.70
N THR A 100 11.57 11.41 -12.63
CA THR A 100 13.04 11.52 -12.61
C THR A 100 13.59 12.01 -13.94
N MET A 101 13.06 11.54 -15.07
CA MET A 101 13.47 11.98 -16.40
C MET A 101 13.20 13.49 -16.58
N ASP A 102 12.03 13.97 -16.16
CA ASP A 102 11.68 15.39 -16.26
C ASP A 102 12.63 16.26 -15.42
N LYS A 103 12.93 15.86 -14.18
CA LYS A 103 13.92 16.54 -13.33
C LYS A 103 15.33 16.55 -13.92
N LEU A 104 15.76 15.42 -14.48
CA LEU A 104 17.07 15.29 -15.13
C LEU A 104 17.16 16.19 -16.37
N LYS A 105 16.10 16.25 -17.18
CA LYS A 105 16.03 17.11 -18.37
C LYS A 105 16.13 18.60 -18.02
N ASP A 106 15.51 19.02 -16.92
CA ASP A 106 15.61 20.41 -16.45
C ASP A 106 17.03 20.78 -16.00
N LYS A 107 17.75 19.84 -15.37
CA LYS A 107 19.13 20.05 -14.88
C LYS A 107 20.22 19.84 -15.95
N LEU A 108 19.93 19.09 -17.01
CA LEU A 108 20.84 18.81 -18.13
C LEU A 108 20.79 19.85 -19.26
N LYS A 109 20.06 20.95 -19.09
CA LYS A 109 20.22 22.13 -19.94
C LYS A 109 21.64 22.69 -19.91
#